data_AF-A0A6J4TRS6-F1
#
_entry.id   AF-A0A6J4TRS6-F1
#
_cell.length_a   1.000
_cell.length_b   1.000
_cell.length_c   1.000
_cell.angle_alpha   90.00
_cell.angle_beta   90.00
_cell.angle_gamma   90.00
#
_symmetry.space_group_name_H-M   'P 1'
#
loop_
_entity.id
_entity.type
_entity.pdbx_description
1 polymer ?
#
loop_
_entity_poly.entity_id
_entity_poly.type
_entity_poly.pdbx_seq_one_letter_code
_entity_poly.pdbx_strand_id
1 'polypeptide(L)'
;MLLGRDAELDRLRALLEGGGGTLVLRGNPGIGKSALLDAARTLASGRMLEARGIESESTLPLAALRDLLGPVTDAGDAIPAPQWAA
;
A
#
# COMPACT_ATOMS: atom_id res chain seq x y z
N MET A 1 -10.22 -8.82 -14.67
CA MET A 1 -10.47 -10.19 -14.20
C MET A 1 -9.15 -10.94 -14.20
N LEU A 2 -8.71 -11.49 -13.06
CA LEU A 2 -7.47 -12.28 -12.95
C LEU A 2 -7.83 -13.76 -13.02
N LEU A 3 -7.35 -14.47 -14.04
CA LEU A 3 -7.64 -15.89 -14.22
C LEU A 3 -6.69 -16.74 -13.37
N GLY A 4 -7.22 -17.76 -12.69
CA GLY A 4 -6.44 -18.72 -11.90
C GLY A 4 -5.80 -18.13 -10.64
N ARG A 5 -6.37 -17.05 -10.09
CA ARG A 5 -5.86 -16.33 -8.91
C ARG A 5 -6.86 -16.31 -7.75
N ASP A 6 -7.82 -17.22 -7.76
CA ASP A 6 -8.92 -17.22 -6.80
C ASP A 6 -8.40 -17.34 -5.35
N ALA A 7 -7.43 -18.23 -5.11
CA ALA A 7 -6.85 -18.41 -3.78
C ALA A 7 -6.11 -17.15 -3.26
N GLU A 8 -5.40 -16.43 -4.12
CA GLU A 8 -4.75 -15.16 -3.74
C GLU A 8 -5.77 -14.05 -3.50
N LEU A 9 -6.81 -13.97 -4.33
CA LEU A 9 -7.90 -13.01 -4.17
C LEU A 9 -8.69 -13.24 -2.88
N ASP A 10 -8.94 -14.50 -2.51
CA ASP A 10 -9.63 -14.83 -1.26
C ASP A 10 -8.82 -14.43 -0.03
N ARG A 11 -7.49 -14.61 -0.07
CA ARG A 11 -6.59 -14.12 1.00
C ARG A 11 -6.59 -12.60 1.09
N LEU A 12 -6.62 -11.90 -0.04
CA LEU A 12 -6.72 -10.44 -0.07
C LEU A 12 -8.04 -9.96 0.53
N ARG A 13 -9.17 -10.58 0.17
CA ARG A 13 -10.49 -10.26 0.74
C ARG A 13 -10.52 -10.46 2.25
N ALA A 14 -10.07 -11.63 2.70
CA ALA A 14 -10.03 -11.95 4.13
C ALA A 14 -9.18 -10.94 4.93
N LEU A 15 -8.06 -10.48 4.35
CA LEU A 15 -7.23 -9.45 4.98
C LEU A 15 -7.97 -8.10 5.09
N LEU A 16 -8.65 -7.68 4.01
CA LEU A 16 -9.38 -6.41 3.97
C LEU A 16 -10.59 -6.41 4.92
N GLU A 17 -11.26 -7.54 5.07
CA GLU A 17 -12.41 -7.71 5.97
C GLU A 17 -11.99 -7.87 7.45
N GLY A 18 -10.78 -8.37 7.70
CA GLY A 18 -10.28 -8.70 9.04
C GLY A 18 -9.91 -7.52 9.95
N GLY A 19 -10.05 -6.27 9.48
CA GLY A 19 -9.79 -5.07 10.29
C GLY A 19 -8.31 -4.75 10.55
N GLY A 20 -7.38 -5.55 10.03
CA GLY A 20 -5.95 -5.28 10.08
C GLY A 20 -5.08 -6.50 9.80
N GLY A 21 -3.91 -6.29 9.19
CA GLY A 21 -2.92 -7.34 8.98
C GLY A 21 -1.88 -6.97 7.92
N THR A 22 -1.08 -7.95 7.50
CA THR A 22 -0.05 -7.77 6.48
C THR A 22 0.03 -9.00 5.59
N LEU A 23 0.14 -8.78 4.28
CA LEU A 23 0.35 -9.84 3.30
C LEU A 23 1.57 -9.50 2.43
N VAL A 24 2.42 -10.49 2.20
CA VAL A 24 3.61 -10.35 1.36
C VAL A 24 3.44 -11.20 0.09
N LEU A 25 3.48 -10.55 -1.07
CA LEU A 25 3.45 -11.23 -2.37
C LEU A 25 4.88 -11.56 -2.82
N ARG A 26 5.22 -12.86 -2.83
CA ARG A 26 6.52 -13.35 -3.32
C ARG A 26 6.35 -14.11 -4.63
N GLY A 27 7.33 -13.96 -5.52
CA GLY A 27 7.36 -14.70 -6.78
C GLY A 27 8.28 -14.02 -7.79
N ASN A 28 8.51 -14.71 -8.90
CA ASN A 28 9.43 -14.24 -9.94
C ASN A 28 8.97 -12.93 -10.60
N PRO A 29 9.89 -12.17 -11.22
CA PRO A 29 9.51 -11.07 -12.12
C PRO A 29 8.49 -11.54 -13.16
N GLY A 30 7.50 -10.69 -13.48
CA GLY A 30 6.47 -11.01 -14.49
C GLY A 30 5.35 -11.95 -14.05
N ILE A 31 5.38 -12.56 -12.85
CA ILE A 31 4.34 -13.52 -12.40
C ILE A 31 2.96 -12.89 -12.13
N GLY A 32 2.82 -11.56 -12.23
CA GLY A 32 1.56 -10.85 -12.01
C GLY A 32 1.34 -10.28 -10.61
N LYS A 33 2.40 -10.08 -9.80
CA LYS A 33 2.29 -9.47 -8.45
C LYS A 33 1.62 -8.10 -8.47
N SER A 34 1.99 -7.23 -9.42
CA SER A 34 1.38 -5.90 -9.56
C SER A 34 -0.12 -6.00 -9.89
N ALA A 35 -0.51 -6.97 -10.72
CA ALA A 35 -1.91 -7.18 -11.04
C ALA A 35 -2.75 -7.62 -9.82
N LEU A 36 -2.15 -8.39 -8.89
CA LEU A 36 -2.77 -8.71 -7.60
C LEU A 36 -2.90 -7.47 -6.68
N LEU A 37 -1.92 -6.57 -6.68
CA LEU A 37 -2.01 -5.29 -5.96
C LEU A 37 -3.12 -4.39 -6.55
N ASP A 38 -3.24 -4.33 -7.88
CA ASP A 38 -4.31 -3.59 -8.55
C ASP A 38 -5.71 -4.16 -8.23
N ALA A 39 -5.81 -5.48 -8.11
CA ALA A 39 -7.04 -6.12 -7.65
C ALA A 39 -7.35 -5.75 -6.19
N ALA A 40 -6.35 -5.74 -5.30
CA ALA A 40 -6.53 -5.29 -3.92
C ALA A 40 -7.03 -3.84 -3.84
N ARG A 41 -6.50 -2.95 -4.70
CA ARG A 41 -7.00 -1.57 -4.84
C ARG A 41 -8.48 -1.51 -5.20
N THR A 42 -8.94 -2.40 -6.07
CA THR A 42 -10.35 -2.43 -6.50
C THR A 42 -11.27 -3.03 -5.41
N LEU A 43 -10.75 -3.93 -4.57
CA LEU A 43 -11.51 -4.59 -3.50
C LEU A 43 -11.62 -3.75 -2.23
N ALA A 44 -10.65 -2.87 -1.95
CA ALA A 44 -10.63 -2.07 -0.75
C ALA A 44 -11.67 -0.92 -0.79
N SER A 45 -12.35 -0.67 0.32
CA SER A 45 -13.34 0.41 0.49
C SER A 45 -12.82 1.63 1.25
N GLY A 46 -11.50 1.75 1.44
CA GLY A 46 -10.85 2.81 2.21
C GLY A 46 -9.86 3.67 1.42
N ARG A 47 -9.23 4.64 2.09
CA ARG A 47 -8.15 5.43 1.50
C ARG A 47 -6.95 4.52 1.24
N MET A 48 -6.56 4.41 -0.03
CA MET A 48 -5.38 3.65 -0.44
C MET A 48 -4.15 4.55 -0.40
N LEU A 49 -3.08 4.06 0.22
CA LEU A 49 -1.75 4.66 0.18
C LEU A 49 -0.81 3.68 -0.52
N GLU A 50 0.03 4.18 -1.41
CA GLU A 50 0.99 3.39 -2.19
C GLU A 50 2.36 4.04 -2.12
N ALA A 51 3.40 3.22 -2.02
CA ALA A 51 4.78 3.64 -2.22
C ALA A 51 5.52 2.56 -3.02
N ARG A 52 6.55 2.96 -3.74
CA ARG A 52 7.41 2.06 -4.50
C ARG A 52 8.80 2.03 -3.87
N GLY A 53 9.32 0.85 -3.60
CA GLY A 53 10.75 0.69 -3.29
C GLY A 53 11.57 0.85 -4.56
N ILE A 54 12.44 1.85 -4.61
CA ILE A 54 13.43 2.03 -5.68
C ILE A 54 14.80 1.71 -5.10
N GLU A 55 15.54 0.78 -5.72
CA GLU A 55 16.83 0.31 -5.21
C GLU A 55 17.84 1.45 -5.02
N SER A 56 17.88 2.39 -5.97
CA SER A 56 18.74 3.58 -5.90
C SER A 56 18.41 4.51 -4.73
N GLU A 57 17.21 4.41 -4.14
CA GLU A 57 16.78 5.20 -2.99
C GLU A 57 17.00 4.48 -1.65
N SER A 58 17.60 3.28 -1.66
CA SER A 58 17.85 2.50 -0.44
C SER A 58 18.73 3.22 0.58
N THR A 59 19.54 4.19 0.15
CA THR A 59 20.38 5.03 1.00
C THR A 59 19.71 6.32 1.46
N LEU A 60 18.53 6.64 0.92
CA LEU A 60 17.76 7.83 1.26
C LEU A 60 16.80 7.51 2.40
N PRO A 61 17.02 8.06 3.62
CA PRO A 61 16.12 7.83 4.74
C PRO A 61 14.70 8.29 4.39
N LEU A 62 13.71 7.47 4.76
CA LEU A 62 12.28 7.80 4.68
C LEU A 62 11.75 8.09 3.26
N ALA A 63 12.48 7.75 2.19
CA ALA A 63 12.05 8.04 0.82
C ALA A 63 10.67 7.41 0.49
N ALA A 64 10.49 6.13 0.76
CA ALA A 64 9.19 5.46 0.57
C ALA A 64 8.10 5.97 1.53
N LEU A 65 8.46 6.44 2.73
CA LEU A 65 7.49 6.99 3.68
C LEU A 65 6.94 8.33 3.19
N ARG A 66 7.79 9.19 2.62
CA ARG A 66 7.37 10.43 1.98
C ARG A 66 6.36 10.15 0.87
N ASP A 67 6.65 9.19 0.00
CA ASP A 67 5.75 8.83 -1.10
C ASP A 67 4.41 8.29 -0.56
N LEU A 68 4.46 7.46 0.49
CA LEU A 68 3.27 6.90 1.15
C LEU A 68 2.37 7.98 1.78
N LEU A 69 2.98 9.01 2.38
CA LEU A 69 2.26 10.06 3.11
C LEU A 69 1.78 11.21 2.22
N GLY A 70 2.29 11.33 0.99
CA GLY A 70 1.88 12.37 0.04
C GLY A 70 0.35 12.54 -0.10
N PRO A 71 -0.44 11.45 -0.24
CA PRO A 71 -1.90 11.55 -0.36
C PRO A 71 -2.67 11.92 0.92
N VAL A 72 -1.99 12.06 2.06
CA VAL A 72 -2.61 12.37 3.38
C VAL A 72 -2.05 13.64 4.02
N THR A 73 -1.27 14.45 3.28
CA THR A 73 -0.70 15.70 3.79
C THR A 73 -1.76 16.71 4.21
N ASP A 74 -2.95 16.67 3.60
CA ASP A 74 -4.08 17.54 3.95
C ASP A 74 -4.67 17.23 5.34
N ALA A 75 -4.36 16.06 5.92
CA ALA A 75 -4.69 15.76 7.32
C ALA A 75 -3.91 16.63 8.31
N GLY A 76 -2.90 17.36 7.81
CA GLY A 76 -2.18 18.33 8.59
C GLY A 76 -3.11 19.31 9.28
N ASP A 77 -4.17 19.84 8.66
CA ASP A 77 -5.02 20.86 9.31
C ASP A 77 -5.66 20.38 10.64
N ALA A 78 -5.71 19.06 10.87
CA ALA A 78 -6.16 18.44 12.12
C ALA A 78 -5.07 18.21 13.17
N ILE A 79 -3.80 18.41 12.84
CA ILE A 79 -2.67 18.25 13.74
C ILE A 79 -2.48 19.56 14.55
N PRO A 80 -2.52 19.50 15.89
CA PRO A 80 -2.28 20.67 16.75
C PRO A 80 -1.02 21.46 16.38
N ALA A 81 -1.10 22.79 16.44
CA ALA A 81 -0.02 23.70 16.09
C ALA A 81 1.38 23.37 16.68
N PRO A 82 1.52 22.87 17.94
CA PRO A 82 2.83 22.47 18.47
C PRO A 82 3.52 21.34 17.67
N GLN A 83 2.74 20.52 16.98
CA GLN A 83 3.22 19.37 16.21
C GLN A 83 3.39 19.70 14.72
N TRP A 84 2.98 20.90 14.27
CA TRP A 84 3.14 21.39 12.89
C TRP A 84 4.42 22.18 12.65
N ALA A 85 4.96 22.82 13.69
CA ALA A 85 6.11 23.72 13.59
C ALA A 85 7.46 23.02 13.80
N ALA A 86 7.47 21.69 13.99
CA ALA A 86 8.65 20.85 14.16
C ALA A 86 9.08 20.24 12.82
#